data_AF-A0A2S8YKQ4-F1
#
_entry.id   AF-A0A2S8YKQ4-F1
#
_cell.length_a   1.000
_cell.length_b   1.000
_cell.length_c   1.000
_cell.angle_alpha   90.00
_cell.angle_beta   90.00
_cell.angle_gamma   90.00
#
_symmetry.space_group_name_H-M   'P 1'
#
loop_
_entity.id
_entity.type
_entity.pdbx_description
1 polymer ?
#
loop_
_entity_poly.entity_id
_entity_poly.type
_entity_poly.pdbx_seq_one_letter_code
_entity_poly.pdbx_strand_id
1 'polypeptide(L)' 'MSGGPWRLLGADGAVYLSDQPGQLGGHRRSKLYGRLDCPCALRAIARGGYVKQRVFFWDAQTARAAGYRPCKICKPF' A
#
# COMPACT_ATOMS: atom_id res chain seq x y z
N MET A 1 18.25 -14.01 -5.86
CA MET A 1 17.18 -14.08 -4.82
C MET A 1 16.97 -12.66 -4.34
N SER A 2 15.93 -12.00 -4.85
CA SER A 2 15.63 -10.59 -4.57
C SER A 2 15.29 -10.47 -3.09
N GLY A 3 16.16 -9.82 -2.33
CA GLY A 3 16.16 -9.82 -0.87
C GLY A 3 16.36 -8.42 -0.32
N GLY A 4 15.82 -7.41 -1.00
CA GLY A 4 15.98 -6.03 -0.64
C GLY A 4 15.23 -5.61 0.63
N PRO A 5 15.50 -4.40 1.13
CA PRO A 5 15.01 -3.95 2.43
C PRO A 5 13.50 -3.64 2.44
N TRP A 6 12.83 -3.67 1.28
CA TRP A 6 11.44 -3.22 1.15
C TRP A 6 10.46 -4.36 1.33
N ARG A 7 9.53 -4.20 2.27
CA ARG A 7 8.46 -5.16 2.54
C ARG A 7 7.21 -4.77 1.74
N LEU A 8 6.86 -5.57 0.74
CA LEU A 8 5.68 -5.38 -0.10
C LEU A 8 4.65 -6.48 0.16
N LEU A 9 3.39 -6.19 -0.12
CA LEU A 9 2.30 -7.16 -0.06
C LEU A 9 2.01 -7.67 -1.48
N GLY A 10 2.12 -8.97 -1.68
CA GLY A 10 1.83 -9.67 -2.93
C GLY A 10 0.33 -9.80 -3.19
N ALA A 11 0.01 -10.25 -4.41
CA ALA A 11 -1.37 -10.48 -4.86
C ALA A 11 -2.10 -11.57 -4.05
N ASP A 12 -1.34 -12.50 -3.48
CA ASP A 12 -1.79 -13.54 -2.55
C ASP A 12 -2.04 -13.02 -1.12
N GLY A 13 -1.72 -11.75 -0.84
CA GLY A 13 -1.78 -11.18 0.49
C GLY A 13 -0.62 -11.59 1.40
N ALA A 14 0.43 -12.23 0.87
CA ALA A 14 1.65 -12.54 1.58
C ALA A 14 2.64 -11.37 1.50
N VAL A 15 3.45 -11.18 2.55
CA VAL A 15 4.52 -10.16 2.53
C VAL A 15 5.77 -10.77 1.91
N TYR A 16 6.35 -10.08 0.93
CA TYR A 16 7.63 -10.45 0.32
C TYR A 16 8.62 -9.29 0.36
N LEU A 17 9.91 -9.61 0.21
CA LEU A 17 11.00 -8.63 0.16
C LEU A 17 11.25 -8.22 -1.29
N SER A 18 11.46 -6.93 -1.50
CA SER A 18 11.71 -6.31 -2.80
C SER A 18 12.95 -5.44 -2.73
N ASP A 19 13.70 -5.43 -3.82
CA ASP A 19 14.84 -4.52 -4.04
C ASP A 19 14.37 -3.09 -4.29
N GLN A 20 13.10 -2.91 -4.66
CA GLN A 20 12.48 -1.62 -4.93
C GLN A 20 11.35 -1.30 -3.95
N PRO A 21 11.19 -0.02 -3.56
CA PRO A 21 10.03 0.41 -2.79
C PRO A 21 8.75 0.24 -3.61
N GLY A 22 7.63 -0.01 -2.92
CA GLY A 22 6.33 -0.13 -3.57
C GLY A 22 5.86 1.23 -4.10
N GLN A 23 5.14 1.23 -5.23
CA GLN A 23 4.62 2.46 -5.84
C GLN A 23 3.33 2.93 -5.16
N LEU A 24 2.61 2.03 -4.50
CA LEU A 24 1.34 2.32 -3.84
C LEU A 24 1.41 1.99 -2.35
N GLY A 25 0.71 2.79 -1.57
CA GLY A 25 0.52 2.57 -0.14
C GLY A 25 -0.91 2.14 0.16
N GLY A 26 -1.08 1.34 1.20
CA GLY A 26 -2.40 0.95 1.67
C GLY A 26 -2.48 0.84 3.18
N HIS A 27 -3.70 0.59 3.65
CA HIS A 27 -4.03 0.43 5.05
C HIS A 27 -4.70 -0.93 5.27
N ARG A 28 -4.05 -1.78 6.06
CA ARG A 28 -4.41 -3.20 6.21
C ARG A 28 -5.82 -3.42 6.76
N ARG A 29 -6.26 -2.60 7.71
CA ARG A 29 -7.58 -2.74 8.36
C ARG A 29 -8.73 -2.27 7.47
N SER A 30 -8.59 -1.11 6.84
CA SER A 30 -9.65 -0.57 5.97
C SER A 30 -9.61 -1.15 4.56
N LYS A 31 -8.58 -1.95 4.23
CA LYS A 31 -8.36 -2.56 2.91
C LYS A 31 -8.43 -1.52 1.79
N LEU A 32 -7.78 -0.37 2.00
CA LEU A 32 -7.67 0.70 1.01
C LEU A 32 -6.25 0.77 0.48
N TYR A 33 -6.08 1.03 -0.82
CA TYR A 33 -4.80 1.37 -1.43
C TYR A 33 -4.89 2.70 -2.19
N GLY A 34 -3.77 3.37 -2.36
CA GLY A 34 -3.67 4.56 -3.19
C GLY A 34 -2.24 5.05 -3.34
N ARG A 35 -2.09 6.23 -3.93
CA ARG A 35 -0.77 6.84 -4.11
C ARG A 35 -0.13 7.19 -2.76
N LEU A 36 1.20 7.16 -2.72
CA LEU A 36 1.97 7.50 -1.52
C LEU A 36 1.77 8.95 -1.07
N ASP A 37 1.43 9.84 -2.01
CA ASP A 37 1.19 11.27 -1.83
C ASP A 37 -0.29 11.61 -1.56
N CYS A 38 -1.15 10.61 -1.35
CA CYS A 38 -2.58 10.83 -1.12
C CYS A 38 -2.80 11.78 0.07
N PRO A 39 -3.49 12.93 -0.11
CA PRO A 39 -3.74 13.87 0.98
C PRO A 39 -4.47 13.24 2.18
N CYS A 40 -5.39 12.31 1.91
CA CYS A 40 -6.09 11.56 2.97
C CYS A 40 -5.15 10.62 3.73
N ALA A 41 -4.23 9.94 3.03
CA ALA A 41 -3.23 9.09 3.67
C ALA A 41 -2.26 9.93 4.50
N LEU A 42 -1.74 11.04 3.95
CA LEU A 42 -0.84 11.95 4.66
C LEU A 42 -1.49 12.53 5.93
N ARG A 43 -2.75 12.97 5.85
CA ARG A 43 -3.51 13.42 7.02
C ARG A 43 -3.71 12.32 8.06
N ALA A 44 -3.94 11.07 7.65
CA ALA A 44 -4.08 9.95 8.56
C ALA A 44 -2.74 9.57 9.21
N ILE A 45 -1.63 9.67 8.47
CA ILE A 45 -0.26 9.47 8.97
C ILE A 45 0.08 10.55 9.99
N ALA A 46 -0.19 11.82 9.70
CA ALA A 46 0.06 12.94 10.62
C ALA A 46 -0.70 12.80 11.95
N ARG A 47 -1.87 12.14 11.93
CA ARG A 47 -2.65 11.80 13.14
C ARG A 47 -2.15 10.55 13.88
N GLY A 48 -1.07 9.91 13.42
CA GLY A 48 -0.45 8.74 14.06
C GLY A 48 -1.19 7.41 13.85
N GLY A 49 -2.42 7.41 13.34
CA GLY A 49 -3.24 6.20 13.20
C GLY A 49 -2.84 5.26 12.06
N TYR A 50 -2.12 5.76 11.06
CA TYR A 50 -1.89 5.03 9.81
C TYR A 50 -0.61 4.17 9.79
N VAL A 51 0.39 4.49 10.63
CA VAL A 51 1.75 3.94 10.50
C VAL A 51 1.81 2.45 10.83
N LYS A 52 1.14 2.00 11.89
CA LYS A 52 1.18 0.59 12.34
C LYS A 52 0.54 -0.40 11.36
N GLN A 53 -0.36 0.08 10.51
CA GLN A 53 -1.15 -0.76 9.59
C GLN A 53 -0.85 -0.42 8.13
N ARG A 54 0.23 0.33 7.87
CA ARG A 54 0.66 0.73 6.54
C ARG A 54 1.26 -0.49 5.82
N VAL A 55 0.78 -0.73 4.62
CA VAL A 55 1.30 -1.75 3.70
C VAL A 55 1.67 -1.09 2.38
N PHE A 56 2.52 -1.74 1.59
CA PHE A 56 2.97 -1.23 0.29
C PHE A 56 2.75 -2.27 -0.79
N PHE A 57 2.47 -1.81 -2.00
CA PHE A 57 2.23 -2.66 -3.16
C PHE A 57 3.11 -2.19 -4.31
N TRP A 58 3.50 -3.14 -5.16
CA TRP A 58 4.18 -2.83 -6.41
C TRP A 58 3.28 -1.99 -7.32
N ASP A 59 2.07 -2.47 -7.59
CA ASP A 59 1.11 -1.81 -8.48
C ASP A 59 -0.35 -1.97 -7.99
N ALA A 60 -1.27 -1.34 -8.73
CA ALA A 60 -2.70 -1.35 -8.39
C ALA A 60 -3.35 -2.72 -8.65
N GLN A 61 -2.80 -3.53 -9.55
CA GLN A 61 -3.33 -4.86 -9.85
C GLN A 61 -3.06 -5.81 -8.68
N THR A 62 -1.85 -5.79 -8.15
CA THR A 62 -1.41 -6.52 -6.96
C THR A 62 -2.27 -6.14 -5.75
N ALA A 63 -2.51 -4.85 -5.55
CA ALA A 63 -3.37 -4.38 -4.46
C ALA A 63 -4.82 -4.87 -4.60
N ARG A 64 -5.39 -4.82 -5.81
CA ARG A 64 -6.73 -5.33 -6.10
C ARG A 64 -6.82 -6.84 -5.87
N ALA A 65 -5.86 -7.61 -6.36
CA ALA A 65 -5.79 -9.07 -6.17
C ALA A 65 -5.67 -9.46 -4.69
N ALA A 66 -4.90 -8.69 -3.91
CA ALA A 66 -4.78 -8.84 -2.46
C ALA A 66 -6.06 -8.44 -1.67
N GLY A 67 -7.14 -8.05 -2.37
CA GLY A 67 -8.43 -7.67 -1.78
C GLY A 67 -8.51 -6.23 -1.28
N TYR A 68 -7.64 -5.32 -1.76
CA TYR A 68 -7.69 -3.90 -1.42
C TYR A 68 -8.48 -3.12 -2.46
N ARG A 69 -9.22 -2.12 -1.99
CA ARG A 69 -10.05 -1.23 -2.81
C ARG A 69 -9.35 0.11 -3.04
N PRO A 70 -9.55 0.74 -4.21
CA PRO A 70 -8.91 2.02 -4.51
C PRO A 70 -9.42 3.12 -3.58
N CYS A 71 -8.51 4.01 -3.19
CA CYS A 71 -8.84 5.24 -2.50
C CYS A 71 -9.72 6.11 -3.40
N LYS A 72 -10.88 6.53 -2.87
CA LYS A 72 -11.84 7.37 -3.61
C LYS A 72 -11.27 8.72 -4.08
N ILE A 73 -10.19 9.20 -3.44
CA ILE A 73 -9.61 10.53 -3.64
C ILE A 73 -8.52 10.57 -4.70
N CYS A 74 -7.80 9.48 -4.91
CA CYS A 74 -6.58 9.50 -5.74
C CYS A 74 -6.85 9.30 -7.24
N LYS A 75 -8.05 9.61 -7.74
CA LYS A 75 -8.46 9.28 -9.11
C LYS A 75 -7.59 9.95 -10.20
N PRO A 76 -7.48 9.33 -11.40
CA PRO A 76 -7.93 7.98 -11.74
C PRO A 76 -6.86 6.91 -11.44
N PHE A 77 -7.31 5.66 -11.25
CA PHE A 77 -6.49 4.45 -11.17
C PHE A 77 -7.08 3.36 -12.05
#